data_AF-A0A450STN1-F1
#
_entry.id   AF-A0A450STN1-F1
#
_cell.length_a   1.000
_cell.length_b   1.000
_cell.length_c   1.000
_cell.angle_alpha   90.00
_cell.angle_beta   90.00
_cell.angle_gamma   90.00
#
_symmetry.space_group_name_H-M   'P 1'
#
loop_
_entity.id
_entity.type
_entity.pdbx_description
1 polymer ?
#
loop_
_entity_poly.entity_id
_entity_poly.type
_entity_poly.pdbx_seq_one_letter_code
_entity_poly.pdbx_strand_id
1 'polypeptide(L)'
;MGDEIHFFLVLTRWRTGTPWQRAFDRGAIKVKTMRYTVVLESSREGYAASVPGLPGCHSQGNTEQEALKNISDAIYEYLEVVRELTNHKMVRGIEVGV
;
A
#
# COMPACT_ATOMS: atom_id res chain seq x y z
N MET A 1 45.72 -16.19 16.93
CA MET A 1 45.53 -14.82 17.45
C MET A 1 46.03 -13.83 16.38
N GLY A 2 45.50 -13.71 15.17
CA GLY A 2 44.13 -13.94 14.70
C GLY A 2 43.21 -12.95 15.41
N ASP A 3 42.87 -11.83 14.75
CA ASP A 3 41.68 -10.97 14.96
C ASP A 3 41.94 -9.45 14.84
N GLU A 4 43.11 -8.99 14.40
CA GLU A 4 43.36 -7.58 14.03
C GLU A 4 43.30 -7.29 12.51
N ILE A 5 42.70 -8.19 11.71
CA ILE A 5 42.41 -7.97 10.27
C ILE A 5 40.92 -8.17 9.99
N HIS A 6 40.05 -7.67 10.87
CA HIS A 6 38.59 -7.69 10.63
C HIS A 6 37.91 -6.32 10.80
N PHE A 7 38.67 -5.27 11.08
CA PHE A 7 38.12 -3.92 11.31
C PHE A 7 38.42 -2.88 10.21
N PHE A 8 39.27 -3.19 9.23
CA PHE A 8 39.72 -2.20 8.22
C PHE A 8 39.12 -2.36 6.81
N LEU A 9 38.17 -3.28 6.60
CA LEU A 9 37.55 -3.55 5.28
C LEU A 9 36.01 -3.42 5.26
N VAL A 10 35.41 -2.73 6.23
CA VAL A 10 33.94 -2.53 6.31
C VAL A 10 33.49 -1.08 6.07
N LEU A 11 34.39 -0.09 6.02
CA LEU A 11 33.97 1.33 6.06
C LEU A 11 34.30 2.23 4.85
N THR A 12 34.90 1.73 3.76
CA THR A 12 35.08 2.55 2.53
C THR A 12 34.25 2.09 1.33
N ARG A 13 33.42 1.05 1.48
CA ARG A 13 32.49 0.55 0.45
C ARG A 13 31.02 0.96 0.70
N TRP A 14 30.80 2.12 1.32
CA TRP A 14 29.46 2.67 1.57
C TRP A 14 29.33 4.16 1.18
N ARG A 15 30.07 4.62 0.15
CA ARG A 15 29.99 6.02 -0.33
C ARG A 15 29.58 6.18 -1.81
N THR A 16 29.36 5.11 -2.55
CA THR A 16 28.70 5.20 -3.86
C THR A 16 27.67 4.09 -3.96
N GLY A 17 26.40 4.49 -4.18
CA GLY A 17 25.27 3.57 -4.26
C GLY A 17 25.58 2.37 -5.17
N THR A 18 25.20 1.18 -4.71
CA THR A 18 25.53 -0.07 -5.39
C THR A 18 25.00 -0.06 -6.83
N PRO A 19 25.72 -0.65 -7.80
CA PRO A 19 25.23 -0.80 -9.18
C PRO A 19 23.87 -1.49 -9.29
N TRP A 20 23.50 -2.26 -8.26
CA TRP A 20 22.22 -2.94 -8.10
C TRP A 20 21.07 -1.99 -7.74
N GLN A 21 21.31 -0.90 -6.99
CA GLN A 21 20.27 0.09 -6.68
C GLN A 21 19.76 0.78 -7.95
N ARG A 22 20.69 1.18 -8.84
CA ARG A 22 20.34 1.76 -10.15
C ARG A 22 19.70 0.76 -11.11
N ALA A 23 19.88 -0.55 -10.90
CA ALA A 23 19.18 -1.56 -11.69
C ALA A 23 17.72 -1.72 -11.21
N PHE A 24 17.47 -1.55 -9.92
CA PHE A 24 16.12 -1.52 -9.35
C PHE A 24 15.31 -0.31 -9.85
N ASP A 25 15.94 0.86 -9.92
CA ASP A 25 15.31 2.09 -10.41
C ASP A 25 14.98 2.04 -11.92
N ARG A 26 15.70 1.24 -12.71
CA ARG A 26 15.49 1.09 -14.17
C ARG A 26 14.25 0.27 -14.54
N GLY A 27 13.60 -0.37 -13.57
CA GLY A 27 12.41 -1.19 -13.75
C GLY A 27 11.31 -0.90 -12.74
N ALA A 28 11.28 0.30 -12.14
CA ALA A 28 10.27 0.69 -11.18
C ALA A 28 8.87 0.61 -11.82
N ILE A 29 8.14 -0.47 -11.54
CA ILE A 29 6.70 -0.56 -11.76
C ILE A 29 6.10 0.67 -11.08
N LYS A 30 5.54 1.60 -11.86
CA LYS A 30 4.77 2.72 -11.30
C LYS A 30 3.55 2.12 -10.61
N VAL A 31 3.67 1.86 -9.31
CA VAL A 31 2.53 1.50 -8.47
C VAL A 31 1.63 2.73 -8.43
N LYS A 32 0.48 2.64 -9.07
CA LYS A 32 -0.51 3.72 -9.09
C LYS A 32 -1.21 3.73 -7.74
N THR A 33 -0.71 4.51 -6.79
CA THR A 33 -1.35 4.65 -5.46
C THR A 33 -2.67 5.42 -5.59
N MET A 34 -3.79 4.76 -5.28
CA MET A 34 -5.10 5.40 -5.15
C MET A 34 -5.32 5.80 -3.70
N ARG A 35 -5.95 6.96 -3.47
CA ARG A 35 -6.30 7.43 -2.12
C ARG A 35 -7.81 7.36 -1.94
N TYR A 36 -8.23 6.74 -0.85
CA TYR A 36 -9.63 6.66 -0.44
C TYR A 36 -9.79 7.35 0.92
N THR A 37 -10.92 8.05 1.09
CA THR A 37 -11.29 8.59 2.40
C THR A 37 -11.96 7.48 3.18
N VAL A 38 -11.48 7.23 4.39
CA VAL A 38 -12.02 6.22 5.32
C VAL A 38 -12.60 6.96 6.51
N VAL A 39 -13.79 6.56 6.93
CA VAL A 39 -14.39 6.97 8.21
C VAL A 39 -14.07 5.90 9.23
N LEU A 40 -13.44 6.30 10.33
CA LEU A 40 -13.13 5.45 11.47
C LEU A 40 -14.03 5.82 12.64
N GLU A 41 -14.62 4.80 13.25
CA GLU A 41 -15.47 4.93 14.43
C GLU A 41 -14.90 4.07 15.55
N SER A 42 -14.48 4.71 16.64
CA SER A 42 -13.97 4.02 17.83
C SER A 42 -15.12 3.61 18.75
N SER A 43 -15.06 2.39 19.28
CA SER A 43 -15.99 1.85 20.27
C SER A 43 -15.23 1.21 21.44
N ARG A 44 -15.95 0.65 22.41
CA ARG A 44 -15.35 -0.12 23.51
C ARG A 44 -14.76 -1.45 23.06
N GLU A 45 -15.21 -1.96 21.92
CA GLU A 45 -14.82 -3.27 21.37
C GLU A 45 -13.74 -3.17 20.30
N GLY A 46 -13.40 -1.95 19.85
CA GLY A 46 -12.38 -1.71 18.83
C GLY A 46 -12.70 -0.53 17.93
N TYR A 47 -12.31 -0.63 16.66
CA TYR A 47 -12.49 0.36 15.61
C TYR A 47 -13.26 -0.25 14.44
N ALA A 48 -14.30 0.44 13.99
CA ALA A 48 -14.97 0.16 12.73
C ALA A 48 -14.47 1.13 11.66
N ALA A 49 -14.28 0.65 10.44
CA ALA A 49 -13.82 1.43 9.30
C ALA A 49 -14.81 1.28 8.13
N SER A 50 -15.10 2.38 7.44
CA SER A 50 -15.95 2.39 6.26
C SER A 50 -15.47 3.38 5.20
N VAL A 51 -15.82 3.12 3.93
CA VAL A 51 -15.40 3.96 2.79
C VAL A 51 -16.62 4.62 2.14
N PRO A 52 -16.88 5.92 2.36
CA PRO A 52 -18.04 6.60 1.77
C PRO A 52 -18.08 6.54 0.23
N GLY A 53 -16.90 6.49 -0.41
CA GLY A 53 -16.78 6.38 -1.86
C GLY A 53 -17.03 4.98 -2.43
N LEU A 54 -17.10 3.94 -1.57
CA LEU A 54 -17.28 2.54 -1.96
C LEU A 54 -18.37 1.90 -1.07
N PRO A 55 -19.66 2.06 -1.43
CA PRO A 55 -20.76 1.52 -0.63
C PRO A 55 -20.61 0.01 -0.42
N GLY A 56 -20.72 -0.42 0.84
CA GLY A 56 -20.59 -1.83 1.22
C GLY A 56 -19.16 -2.26 1.61
N CYS A 57 -18.15 -1.39 1.45
CA CYS A 57 -16.81 -1.68 1.94
C CYS A 57 -16.69 -1.25 3.42
N HIS A 58 -16.76 -2.24 4.31
CA HIS A 58 -16.64 -2.08 5.76
C HIS A 58 -15.62 -3.06 6.32
N SER A 59 -14.94 -2.67 7.39
CA SER A 59 -14.01 -3.52 8.10
C SER A 59 -13.92 -3.12 9.57
N GLN A 60 -13.23 -3.91 10.38
CA GLN A 60 -13.05 -3.64 11.80
C GLN A 60 -11.72 -4.19 12.31
N GLY A 61 -11.27 -3.70 13.46
CA GLY A 61 -10.07 -4.18 14.16
C GLY A 61 -10.08 -3.75 15.62
N ASN A 62 -9.30 -4.41 16.47
CA ASN A 62 -9.17 -4.04 17.88
C ASN A 62 -8.39 -2.73 18.06
N THR A 63 -7.54 -2.40 17.08
CA THR A 63 -6.75 -1.17 17.03
C THR A 63 -7.02 -0.37 15.77
N GLU A 64 -6.71 0.92 15.80
CA GLU A 64 -6.84 1.80 14.64
C GLU A 64 -6.02 1.27 13.45
N GLN A 65 -4.77 0.85 13.70
CA GLN A 65 -3.87 0.34 12.66
C GLN A 65 -4.38 -0.96 12.05
N GLU A 66 -4.96 -1.84 12.86
CA GLU A 66 -5.56 -3.09 12.39
C GLU A 66 -6.80 -2.80 11.52
N ALA A 67 -7.70 -1.92 11.97
CA ALA A 67 -8.88 -1.54 11.20
C ALA A 67 -8.48 -0.89 9.85
N LEU A 68 -7.44 -0.05 9.85
CA LEU A 68 -6.89 0.56 8.64
C LEU A 68 -6.24 -0.46 7.69
N LYS A 69 -5.54 -1.46 8.23
CA LYS A 69 -5.00 -2.54 7.41
C LYS A 69 -6.14 -3.37 6.80
N ASN A 70 -7.11 -3.76 7.61
CA ASN A 70 -8.20 -4.61 7.17
C ASN A 70 -9.10 -3.92 6.15
N ILE A 71 -9.37 -2.61 6.28
CA ILE A 71 -10.11 -1.85 5.27
C ILE A 71 -9.30 -1.68 3.98
N SER A 72 -7.97 -1.55 4.07
CA SER A 72 -7.10 -1.52 2.88
C SER A 72 -7.19 -2.84 2.09
N ASP A 73 -7.17 -3.98 2.79
CA ASP A 73 -7.32 -5.30 2.17
C ASP A 73 -8.72 -5.43 1.52
N ALA A 74 -9.78 -4.96 2.19
CA ALA A 74 -11.14 -4.97 1.65
C ALA A 74 -11.31 -4.06 0.40
N ILE A 75 -10.67 -2.89 0.37
CA ILE A 75 -10.65 -2.01 -0.81
C ILE A 75 -9.93 -2.70 -1.97
N TYR A 76 -8.81 -3.37 -1.70
CA TYR A 76 -8.07 -4.10 -2.73
C TYR A 76 -8.94 -5.20 -3.37
N GLU A 77 -9.56 -6.04 -2.56
CA GLU A 77 -10.46 -7.10 -3.04
C GLU A 77 -11.63 -6.53 -3.85
N TYR A 78 -12.23 -5.44 -3.39
CA TYR A 78 -13.29 -4.75 -4.13
C TYR A 78 -12.83 -4.30 -5.52
N LEU A 79 -11.64 -3.70 -5.63
CA LEU A 79 -11.11 -3.23 -6.89
C LEU A 79 -10.76 -4.36 -7.86
N GLU A 80 -10.29 -5.51 -7.34
CA GLU A 80 -10.08 -6.70 -8.16
C GLU A 80 -11.40 -7.19 -8.76
N VAL A 81 -12.48 -7.26 -7.96
CA VAL A 81 -13.82 -7.60 -8.45
C VAL A 81 -14.30 -6.59 -9.50
N VAL A 82 -14.11 -5.29 -9.28
CA VAL A 82 -14.47 -4.26 -10.27
C VAL A 82 -13.69 -4.47 -11.58
N ARG A 83 -12.40 -4.80 -11.51
CA ARG A 83 -11.57 -5.10 -12.69
C ARG A 83 -12.12 -6.30 -13.47
N GLU A 84 -12.50 -7.37 -12.78
CA GLU A 84 -13.12 -8.54 -13.41
C GLU A 84 -14.47 -8.20 -14.06
N LEU A 85 -15.33 -7.48 -13.35
CA LEU A 85 -16.65 -7.08 -13.84
C LEU A 85 -16.58 -6.12 -15.02
N THR A 86 -15.51 -5.33 -15.13
CA THR A 86 -15.30 -4.38 -16.23
C THR A 86 -14.48 -4.96 -17.38
N ASN A 87 -13.93 -6.17 -17.20
CA ASN A 87 -13.14 -6.81 -18.22
C ASN A 87 -13.97 -7.01 -19.50
N HIS A 88 -13.35 -6.77 -20.65
CA HIS A 88 -13.99 -6.80 -21.98
C HIS A 88 -15.19 -5.84 -22.18
N LYS A 89 -15.41 -4.87 -21.29
CA LYS A 89 -16.45 -3.84 -21.44
C LYS A 89 -15.82 -2.51 -21.87
N MET A 90 -16.62 -1.69 -22.57
CA MET A 90 -16.22 -0.32 -22.88
C MET A 90 -16.39 0.57 -21.65
N VAL A 91 -15.31 0.78 -20.89
CA VAL A 91 -15.30 1.67 -19.72
C VAL A 91 -14.80 3.06 -20.08
N ARG A 92 -15.47 4.10 -19.58
CA ARG A 92 -15.06 5.50 -19.72
C ARG A 92 -15.14 6.19 -18.36
N GLY A 93 -14.11 6.95 -18.00
CA GLY A 93 -14.16 7.85 -16.86
C GLY A 93 -14.86 9.14 -17.25
N ILE A 94 -15.79 9.60 -16.41
CA ILE A 94 -16.46 10.89 -16.56
C ILE A 94 -16.15 11.71 -15.31
N GLU A 95 -15.69 12.94 -15.50
CA GLU A 95 -15.46 13.90 -14.42
C GLU A 95 -16.74 14.73 -14.23
N VAL A 96 -17.19 14.85 -12.98
CA VAL A 96 -18.38 15.63 -12.61
C VAL A 96 -17.97 16.62 -11.53
N GLY A 97 -18.25 17.90 -11.74
CA GLY A 97 -18.08 18.93 -10.72
C GLY A 97 -19.24 18.89 -9.73
N VAL A 98 -18.92 18.86 -8.44
CA VAL A 98 -19.87 18.95 -7.31
C VAL A 98 -19.89 20.34 -6.72
#